data_AF-J9Z0P8-F1
#
_entry.id   AF-J9Z0P8-F1
#
_cell.length_a   1.000
_cell.length_b   1.000
_cell.length_c   1.000
_cell.angle_alpha   90.00
_cell.angle_beta   90.00
_cell.angle_gamma   90.00
#
_symmetry.space_group_name_H-M   'P 1'
#
loop_
_entity.id
_entity.type
_entity.pdbx_description
1 polymer ?
#
loop_
_entity_poly.entity_id
_entity_poly.type
_entity_poly.pdbx_seq_one_letter_code
_entity_poly.pdbx_strand_id
1 'polypeptide(L)'
;MNISLFKRSWIRYYKRGFGTGLFIMCFILVVDQFLDKPLFFSKITNLDIFLFIVSTIFFASVFCGLVSLFFLIILTIATKENK
;
A
#
# COMPACT_ATOMS: atom_id res chain seq x y z
N MET A 1 1.23 24.31 11.27
CA MET A 1 1.29 22.83 11.18
C MET A 1 0.25 22.28 12.12
N ASN A 2 -0.75 21.57 11.61
CA ASN A 2 -1.82 21.02 12.43
C ASN A 2 -1.39 19.65 13.02
N ILE A 3 -0.64 19.69 14.11
CA ILE A 3 -0.08 18.50 14.77
C ILE A 3 -1.19 17.63 15.37
N SER A 4 -2.28 18.25 15.85
CA SER A 4 -3.44 17.52 16.38
C SER A 4 -4.11 16.64 15.31
N LEU A 5 -4.19 17.13 14.06
CA LEU A 5 -4.72 16.38 12.93
C LEU A 5 -3.84 15.16 12.58
N PHE A 6 -2.51 15.31 12.62
CA PHE A 6 -1.57 14.20 12.41
C PHE A 6 -1.78 13.12 13.49
N LYS A 7 -1.75 13.51 14.77
CA LYS A 7 -1.85 12.59 15.91
C LYS A 7 -3.15 11.77 15.90
N ARG A 8 -4.26 12.36 15.42
CA ARG A 8 -5.56 11.68 15.36
C ARG A 8 -5.73 10.81 14.12
N SER A 9 -5.08 11.17 13.00
CA SER A 9 -5.41 10.61 11.68
C SER A 9 -4.34 9.68 11.12
N TRP A 10 -3.10 9.69 11.63
CA TRP A 10 -1.98 8.92 11.07
C TRP A 10 -2.32 7.43 10.86
N ILE A 11 -2.85 6.76 11.88
CA ILE A 11 -3.15 5.33 11.80
C ILE A 11 -4.27 5.03 10.78
N ARG A 12 -5.22 5.96 10.61
CA ARG A 12 -6.30 5.82 9.64
C ARG A 12 -5.79 5.96 8.22
N TYR A 13 -4.91 6.93 7.96
CA TYR A 13 -4.27 7.10 6.65
C TYR A 13 -3.41 5.88 6.31
N TYR A 14 -2.51 5.48 7.22
CA TYR A 14 -1.66 4.31 7.03
C TYR A 14 -2.47 3.03 6.73
N LYS A 15 -3.48 2.72 7.55
CA LYS A 15 -4.32 1.53 7.33
C LYS A 15 -5.05 1.55 6.00
N ARG A 16 -5.53 2.72 5.56
CA ARG A 16 -6.18 2.87 4.25
C ARG A 16 -5.20 2.69 3.10
N GLY A 17 -4.02 3.30 3.17
CA GLY A 17 -2.96 3.13 2.17
C GLY A 17 -2.51 1.67 2.09
N PHE A 18 -2.24 1.04 3.23
CA PHE A 18 -1.86 -0.36 3.30
C PHE A 18 -2.96 -1.28 2.71
N GLY A 19 -4.21 -1.11 3.11
CA GLY A 19 -5.31 -1.96 2.66
C GLY A 19 -5.62 -1.81 1.17
N THR A 20 -5.56 -0.58 0.65
CA THR A 20 -5.74 -0.33 -0.80
C THR A 20 -4.58 -0.90 -1.61
N GLY A 21 -3.34 -0.71 -1.16
CA GLY A 21 -2.16 -1.31 -1.79
C GLY A 21 -2.26 -2.85 -1.84
N LEU A 22 -2.63 -3.48 -0.72
CA LEU A 22 -2.78 -4.93 -0.65
C LEU A 22 -3.87 -5.42 -1.62
N PHE A 23 -5.03 -4.77 -1.61
CA PHE A 23 -6.14 -5.14 -2.50
C PHE A 23 -5.76 -5.03 -3.98
N ILE A 24 -5.14 -3.92 -4.40
CA ILE A 24 -4.73 -3.69 -5.78
C ILE A 24 -3.68 -4.71 -6.21
N MET A 25 -2.67 -4.96 -5.37
CA MET A 25 -1.59 -5.90 -5.69
C MET A 25 -2.09 -7.34 -5.77
N CYS A 26 -3.02 -7.74 -4.89
CA CYS A 26 -3.69 -9.04 -4.99
C CYS A 26 -4.55 -9.14 -6.25
N PHE A 27 -5.27 -8.08 -6.62
CA PHE A 27 -6.06 -8.06 -7.85
C PHE A 27 -5.19 -8.23 -9.09
N ILE A 28 -4.07 -7.50 -9.17
CA ILE A 28 -3.09 -7.62 -10.27
C ILE A 28 -2.54 -9.05 -10.34
N LEU A 29 -2.16 -9.63 -9.19
CA LEU A 29 -1.68 -11.00 -9.14
C LEU A 29 -2.70 -11.98 -9.71
N VAL A 30 -3.98 -11.87 -9.31
CA VAL A 30 -5.06 -12.73 -9.80
C VAL A 30 -5.17 -12.62 -11.32
N VAL A 31 -5.20 -11.39 -11.86
CA VAL A 31 -5.24 -11.17 -13.32
C VAL A 31 -4.04 -11.82 -14.01
N ASP A 32 -2.82 -11.62 -13.50
CA ASP A 32 -1.59 -12.20 -14.07
C ASP A 32 -1.59 -13.73 -14.09
N GLN A 33 -2.27 -14.41 -13.14
CA GLN A 33 -2.37 -15.87 -13.18
C GLN A 33 -3.26 -16.38 -14.33
N PHE A 34 -4.25 -15.58 -14.76
CA PHE A 34 -5.13 -15.93 -15.89
C PHE A 34 -4.54 -15.59 -17.26
N LEU A 35 -3.57 -14.67 -17.34
CA LEU A 35 -2.90 -14.35 -18.59
C LEU A 35 -1.96 -15.49 -19.02
N ASP A 36 -1.85 -15.74 -20.33
CA ASP A 36 -0.87 -16.69 -20.86
C ASP A 36 0.57 -16.18 -20.69
N LYS A 37 0.76 -14.86 -20.85
CA LYS A 37 2.01 -14.16 -20.60
C LYS A 37 1.79 -13.13 -19.48
N PRO A 38 2.28 -13.38 -18.25
CA PRO A 38 2.12 -12.45 -17.15
C PRO A 38 2.90 -11.16 -17.35
N LEU A 39 2.41 -10.04 -16.80
CA LEU A 39 3.02 -8.72 -16.96
C LEU A 39 3.82 -8.26 -15.74
N PHE A 40 3.35 -8.56 -14.52
CA PHE A 40 3.97 -8.09 -13.27
C PHE A 40 4.52 -9.22 -12.41
N PHE A 41 3.75 -10.29 -12.23
CA PHE A 41 4.11 -11.43 -11.38
C PHE A 41 4.21 -12.72 -12.17
N SER A 42 5.29 -13.48 -11.95
CA SER A 42 5.45 -14.82 -12.53
C SER A 42 4.28 -15.75 -12.17
N LYS A 43 3.99 -16.72 -13.05
CA LYS A 43 3.02 -17.76 -12.75
C LYS A 43 3.47 -18.57 -11.52
N ILE A 44 2.52 -18.88 -10.65
CA ILE A 44 2.78 -19.64 -9.44
C ILE A 44 2.90 -21.11 -9.83
N THR A 45 4.14 -21.57 -10.04
CA THR A 45 4.42 -22.98 -10.37
C THR A 45 4.96 -23.75 -9.17
N ASN A 46 5.64 -23.08 -8.24
CA ASN A 46 6.29 -23.67 -7.07
C ASN A 46 6.07 -22.82 -5.82
N LEU A 47 6.29 -23.43 -4.65
CA LEU A 47 6.09 -22.79 -3.35
C LEU A 47 7.05 -21.61 -3.11
N ASP A 48 8.29 -21.69 -3.62
CA ASP A 48 9.27 -20.60 -3.49
C ASP A 48 8.82 -19.32 -4.21
N ILE A 49 8.27 -19.47 -5.43
CA ILE A 49 7.74 -18.35 -6.21
C ILE A 49 6.53 -17.74 -5.51
N PHE A 50 5.67 -18.59 -4.94
CA PHE A 50 4.53 -18.14 -4.15
C PHE A 50 4.97 -17.29 -2.95
N LEU A 51 5.92 -17.77 -2.15
CA LEU A 51 6.42 -17.03 -0.97
C LEU A 51 7.11 -15.72 -1.37
N PHE A 52 7.83 -15.71 -2.49
CA PHE A 52 8.44 -14.50 -3.03
C PHE A 52 7.39 -13.45 -3.43
N ILE A 53 6.33 -13.88 -4.13
CA ILE A 53 5.22 -13.00 -4.55
C ILE A 53 4.48 -12.46 -3.33
N VAL A 54 4.11 -13.31 -2.37
CA VAL A 54 3.42 -12.88 -1.15
C VAL A 54 4.26 -11.87 -0.37
N SER A 55 5.56 -12.13 -0.22
CA SER A 55 6.49 -11.21 0.44
C SER A 55 6.55 -9.88 -0.31
N THR A 56 6.64 -9.91 -1.63
CA THR A 56 6.68 -8.72 -2.49
C THR A 56 5.40 -7.89 -2.35
N ILE A 57 4.23 -8.52 -2.40
CA ILE A 57 2.93 -7.86 -2.20
C ILE A 57 2.85 -7.22 -0.82
N PHE A 58 3.28 -7.94 0.22
CA PHE A 58 3.26 -7.44 1.58
C PHE A 58 4.17 -6.20 1.73
N PHE A 59 5.43 -6.27 1.25
CA PHE A 59 6.36 -5.14 1.30
C PHE A 59 5.87 -3.94 0.48
N ALA A 60 5.32 -4.17 -0.71
CA ALA A 60 4.72 -3.11 -1.53
C ALA A 60 3.52 -2.43 -0.82
N SER A 61 2.71 -3.22 -0.11
CA SER A 61 1.57 -2.71 0.66
C SER A 61 2.01 -1.87 1.86
N VAL A 62 3.07 -2.30 2.57
CA VAL A 62 3.69 -1.50 3.63
C VAL A 62 4.20 -0.17 3.06
N PHE A 63 4.86 -0.19 1.91
CA PHE A 63 5.32 1.02 1.24
C PHE A 63 4.15 1.95 0.86
N CYS A 64 3.04 1.43 0.33
CA CYS A 64 1.84 2.21 0.05
C CYS A 64 1.26 2.88 1.31
N GLY A 65 1.26 2.15 2.43
CA GLY A 65 0.92 2.70 3.74
C GLY A 65 1.81 3.89 4.13
N LEU A 66 3.13 3.79 3.93
CA LEU A 66 4.08 4.87 4.20
C LEU A 66 3.86 6.08 3.26
N VAL A 67 3.60 5.85 1.97
CA VAL A 67 3.28 6.93 1.02
C VAL A 67 2.03 7.71 1.46
N SER A 68 1.01 7.01 1.96
CA SER A 68 -0.20 7.67 2.48
C SER A 68 0.07 8.52 3.73
N LEU A 69 1.05 8.13 4.56
CA LEU A 69 1.51 8.94 5.69
C LEU A 69 2.29 10.16 5.22
N PHE A 70 3.12 10.02 4.19
CA PHE A 70 3.82 11.16 3.58
C PHE A 70 2.84 12.21 3.06
N PHE A 71 1.75 11.77 2.42
CA PHE A 71 0.66 12.66 2.01
C PHE A 71 0.01 13.38 3.21
N LEU A 72 -0.24 12.67 4.32
CA LEU A 72 -0.76 13.29 5.54
C LEU A 72 0.19 14.35 6.11
N ILE A 73 1.51 14.12 6.06
CA ILE A 73 2.51 15.12 6.50
C ILE A 73 2.37 16.40 5.67
N ILE A 74 2.32 16.29 4.34
CA ILE A 74 2.10 17.44 3.45
C ILE A 74 0.81 18.19 3.82
N LEU A 75 -0.28 17.46 4.03
CA LEU A 75 -1.58 18.02 4.42
C LEU A 75 -1.50 18.77 5.76
N THR A 76 -0.78 18.22 6.74
CA THR A 76 -0.63 18.84 8.07
C THR A 76 0.23 20.11 8.03
N ILE A 77 1.16 20.21 7.07
CA ILE A 77 1.96 21.41 6.82
C ILE A 77 1.10 22.48 6.13
N ALA A 78 0.37 22.09 5.08
CA ALA A 78 -0.48 22.99 4.29
C ALA A 78 -1.67 23.55 5.10
N THR A 79 -2.17 22.79 6.08
CA THR A 79 -3.31 23.21 6.90
C THR A 79 -2.85 23.98 8.14
N LYS A 80 -3.37 25.19 8.34
CA LYS A 80 -3.19 25.93 9.59
C LYS A 80 -3.99 25.26 10.72
N GLU A 81 -3.44 25.32 11.93
CA GLU A 81 -4.16 24.85 13.12
C GLU A 81 -5.31 25.82 13.37
N ASN A 82 -6.53 25.41 13.06
CA ASN A 82 -7.72 26.17 13.43
C ASN A 82 -7.89 25.99 14.94
N LYS A 83 -7.66 27.08 15.68
CA LYS A 83 -8.00 27.21 17.11
C LYS A 83 -9.50 27.06 17.30
#